data_AF-A0A969F873-F1
#
_entry.id   AF-A0A969F873-F1
#
_cell.length_a   1.000
_cell.length_b   1.000
_cell.length_c   1.000
_cell.angle_alpha   90.00
_cell.angle_beta   90.00
_cell.angle_gamma   90.00
#
_symmetry.space_group_name_H-M   'P 1'
#
loop_
_entity.id
_entity.type
_entity.pdbx_description
1 polymer ?
#
loop_
_entity_poly.entity_id
_entity_poly.type
_entity_poly.pdbx_seq_one_letter_code
_entity_poly.pdbx_strand_id
1 'polypeptide(L)'
;MALYDNLPRKTSSASRRKLLKWGLLGLSAAALTVVPKTVMAQTRRGVRTLTFNADDIGILNFALLLEELESAFYAAVVRSGKITDPEELEYVRALGVHEATHVTFLREVLAENVTFRTRDISFNPSGLSALLRNRDTILNTAVALEDTGVHAYNGAGPSLTNPTFILAAGSIVSVEARHAAGVRALLRRPVTEPDSDRAVSDAELVAELNPFKGRAYDELYTPKQIIQIVGSLNLINNPINGALVA
;
A
#
# COMPACT_ATOMS: atom_id res chain seq x y z
N MET A 1 23.28 48.78 -32.65
CA MET A 1 22.98 50.05 -31.96
C MET A 1 21.50 49.97 -31.59
N ALA A 2 21.17 49.28 -30.49
CA ALA A 2 20.85 49.82 -29.15
C ALA A 2 19.30 49.94 -29.03
N LEU A 3 18.61 49.54 -27.98
CA LEU A 3 18.92 49.51 -26.55
C LEU A 3 18.08 48.40 -25.86
N TYR A 4 18.76 47.62 -25.00
CA TYR A 4 18.14 46.99 -23.83
C TYR A 4 17.87 48.10 -22.82
N ASP A 5 16.65 48.17 -22.30
CA ASP A 5 16.35 49.00 -21.14
C ASP A 5 16.04 48.15 -19.90
N ASN A 6 16.57 48.65 -18.78
CA ASN A 6 16.83 47.94 -17.55
C ASN A 6 15.56 47.72 -16.70
N LEU A 7 15.37 46.50 -16.20
CA LEU A 7 14.65 46.27 -14.95
C LEU A 7 15.51 45.40 -14.02
N PRO A 8 15.81 45.83 -12.78
CA PRO A 8 16.57 45.02 -11.84
C PRO A 8 15.73 43.84 -11.35
N ARG A 9 16.03 42.63 -11.84
CA ARG A 9 15.60 41.38 -11.19
C ARG A 9 16.48 41.11 -9.98
N LYS A 10 15.98 41.44 -8.78
CA LYS A 10 16.38 40.74 -7.56
C LYS A 10 15.78 39.32 -7.62
N THR A 11 16.52 38.37 -8.18
CA THR A 11 16.30 36.95 -7.86
C THR A 11 17.42 36.53 -6.94
N SER A 12 17.11 36.44 -5.65
CA SER A 12 17.98 35.77 -4.69
C SER A 12 18.26 34.36 -5.21
N SER A 13 19.52 34.12 -5.56
CA SER A 13 20.05 32.78 -5.75
C SER A 13 20.13 32.07 -4.38
N ALA A 14 18.97 31.84 -3.78
CA ALA A 14 18.81 30.87 -2.70
C ALA A 14 18.82 29.49 -3.35
N SER A 15 20.05 29.03 -3.55
CA SER A 15 20.49 27.71 -3.96
C SER A 15 19.49 26.59 -3.66
N ARG A 16 18.80 26.09 -4.69
CA ARG A 16 18.08 24.81 -4.70
C ARG A 16 18.97 23.61 -4.27
N ARG A 17 20.30 23.82 -4.18
CA ARG A 17 21.29 22.85 -3.67
C ARG A 17 21.43 22.81 -2.14
N LYS A 18 20.74 23.65 -1.36
CA LYS A 18 20.76 23.59 0.12
C LYS A 18 19.63 22.77 0.75
N LEU A 19 18.54 22.49 0.01
CA LEU A 19 17.43 21.65 0.49
C LEU A 19 17.74 20.14 0.44
N LEU A 20 18.71 19.71 -0.37
CA LEU A 20 19.08 18.28 -0.49
C LEU A 20 20.07 17.79 0.58
N LYS A 21 20.53 18.66 1.50
CA LYS A 21 21.55 18.32 2.50
C LYS A 21 21.01 17.91 3.88
N TRP A 22 19.70 17.96 4.08
CA TRP A 22 19.06 17.54 5.33
C TRP A 22 18.31 16.21 5.23
N GLY A 23 18.27 15.57 4.05
CA GLY A 23 17.50 14.34 3.81
C GLY A 23 18.31 13.03 3.71
N LEU A 24 19.62 13.03 3.97
CA LEU A 24 20.49 11.91 3.60
C LEU A 24 21.47 11.40 4.68
N LEU A 25 21.27 11.76 5.95
CA LEU A 25 22.18 11.36 7.05
C LEU A 25 21.50 10.68 8.24
N GLY A 26 20.41 9.91 8.02
CA GLY A 26 19.63 9.34 9.11
C GLY A 26 19.43 7.82 9.17
N LEU A 27 19.52 7.06 8.08
CA LEU A 27 18.98 5.68 8.07
C LEU A 27 19.95 4.56 7.65
N SER A 28 21.19 4.90 7.32
CA SER A 28 22.22 3.90 7.05
C SER A 28 22.90 3.46 8.35
N ALA A 29 22.39 2.39 9.01
CA ALA A 29 23.19 1.37 9.72
C ALA A 29 22.43 0.42 10.69
N ALA A 30 21.09 0.42 10.82
CA ALA A 30 20.44 -0.43 11.84
C ALA A 30 19.06 -1.04 11.50
N ALA A 31 18.81 -1.44 10.24
CA ALA A 31 17.56 -2.14 9.86
C ALA A 31 17.79 -3.59 9.39
N LEU A 32 18.82 -4.27 9.91
CA LEU A 32 18.95 -5.71 9.74
C LEU A 32 18.06 -6.40 10.79
N THR A 33 17.00 -7.06 10.29
CA THR A 33 16.19 -8.09 10.97
C THR A 33 15.03 -7.65 11.87
N VAL A 34 13.99 -7.07 11.27
CA VAL A 34 12.62 -7.30 11.78
C VAL A 34 11.76 -7.89 10.66
N VAL A 35 12.07 -9.14 10.29
CA VAL A 35 11.07 -9.99 9.64
C VAL A 35 10.14 -10.45 10.76
N PRO A 36 8.81 -10.23 10.69
CA PRO A 36 7.91 -10.75 11.70
C PRO A 36 8.04 -12.28 11.75
N LYS A 37 8.68 -12.77 12.81
CA LYS A 37 8.77 -14.20 13.16
C LYS A 37 7.44 -14.67 13.73
N THR A 38 6.40 -14.76 12.92
CA THR A 38 5.16 -15.44 13.32
C THR A 38 4.50 -16.13 12.13
N VAL A 39 5.22 -17.05 11.47
CA VAL A 39 4.60 -18.08 10.60
C VAL A 39 4.75 -19.48 11.22
N MET A 40 5.17 -19.58 12.48
CA MET A 40 5.25 -20.86 13.19
C MET A 40 4.08 -21.00 14.18
N ALA A 41 3.19 -21.93 13.83
CA ALA A 41 2.18 -22.56 14.68
C ALA A 41 1.30 -21.60 15.51
N GLN A 42 0.30 -20.98 14.86
CA GLN A 42 -0.86 -20.49 15.58
C GLN A 42 -1.61 -21.70 16.16
N THR A 43 -1.44 -21.95 17.45
CA THR A 43 -2.34 -22.81 18.24
C THR A 43 -3.76 -22.29 18.04
N ARG A 44 -4.73 -23.20 17.81
CA ARG A 44 -6.15 -22.91 17.56
C ARG A 44 -6.82 -22.14 18.72
N ARG A 45 -6.49 -20.86 18.90
CA ARG A 45 -7.41 -19.87 19.45
C ARG A 45 -8.43 -19.56 18.37
N GLY A 46 -9.70 -19.36 18.74
CA GLY A 46 -10.74 -18.99 17.80
C GLY A 46 -10.29 -17.82 16.94
N VAL A 47 -10.52 -17.93 15.62
CA VAL A 47 -10.15 -16.88 14.66
C VAL A 47 -10.87 -15.59 15.07
N ARG A 48 -10.10 -14.53 15.35
CA ARG A 48 -10.64 -13.24 15.78
C ARG A 48 -11.29 -12.54 14.58
N THR A 49 -12.51 -12.05 14.74
CA THR A 49 -13.11 -11.11 13.80
C THR A 49 -12.41 -9.75 13.90
N LEU A 50 -12.04 -9.17 12.76
CA LEU A 50 -11.45 -7.84 12.67
C LEU A 50 -12.55 -6.83 12.36
N THR A 51 -12.79 -5.89 13.27
CA THR A 51 -13.88 -4.91 13.17
C THR A 51 -13.34 -3.50 12.95
N PHE A 52 -13.85 -2.80 11.93
CA PHE A 52 -13.45 -1.44 11.58
C PHE A 52 -14.66 -0.48 11.59
N ASN A 53 -14.51 0.65 12.28
CA ASN A 53 -15.54 1.69 12.38
C ASN A 53 -15.48 2.66 11.21
N ALA A 54 -16.62 3.23 10.83
CA ALA A 54 -16.72 4.25 9.77
C ALA A 54 -16.26 5.63 10.27
N ASP A 55 -15.05 5.69 10.81
CA ASP A 55 -14.37 6.88 11.29
C ASP A 55 -12.89 6.85 10.88
N ASP A 56 -12.20 7.97 11.10
CA ASP A 56 -10.78 8.17 10.81
C ASP A 56 -9.87 7.05 11.38
N ILE A 57 -10.16 6.58 12.61
CA ILE A 57 -9.39 5.53 13.28
C ILE A 57 -9.62 4.19 12.62
N GLY A 58 -10.88 3.85 12.32
CA GLY A 58 -11.24 2.61 11.65
C GLY A 58 -10.69 2.54 10.23
N ILE A 59 -10.70 3.65 9.49
CA ILE A 59 -10.09 3.76 8.15
C ILE A 59 -8.59 3.42 8.21
N LEU A 60 -7.83 4.06 9.10
CA LEU A 60 -6.39 3.81 9.19
C LEU A 60 -6.04 2.45 9.80
N ASN A 61 -6.87 1.91 10.68
CA ASN A 61 -6.71 0.52 11.12
C ASN A 61 -7.00 -0.46 9.98
N PHE A 62 -7.94 -0.15 9.09
CA PHE A 62 -8.19 -0.97 7.92
C PHE A 62 -7.02 -0.87 6.92
N ALA A 63 -6.47 0.32 6.69
CA ALA A 63 -5.23 0.49 5.93
C ALA A 63 -4.07 -0.31 6.55
N LEU A 64 -3.88 -0.22 7.87
CA LEU A 64 -2.87 -1.02 8.60
C LEU A 64 -3.06 -2.52 8.40
N LEU A 65 -4.29 -3.01 8.25
CA LEU A 65 -4.50 -4.42 7.92
C LEU A 65 -3.94 -4.75 6.54
N LEU A 66 -4.22 -3.93 5.53
CA LEU A 66 -3.72 -4.14 4.15
C LEU A 66 -2.19 -4.20 4.13
N GLU A 67 -1.53 -3.22 4.77
CA GLU A 67 -0.06 -3.18 4.89
C GLU A 67 0.53 -4.43 5.57
N GLU A 68 -0.14 -4.96 6.60
CA GLU A 68 0.27 -6.21 7.26
C GLU A 68 0.13 -7.43 6.33
N LEU A 69 -0.86 -7.44 5.43
CA LEU A 69 -1.02 -8.49 4.44
C LEU A 69 0.09 -8.45 3.40
N GLU A 70 0.43 -7.27 2.90
CA GLU A 70 1.47 -7.06 1.88
C GLU A 70 2.86 -7.34 2.47
N SER A 71 3.14 -6.84 3.67
CA SER A 71 4.36 -7.16 4.41
C SER A 71 4.54 -8.67 4.61
N ALA A 72 3.47 -9.38 4.99
CA ALA A 72 3.50 -10.83 5.14
C ALA A 72 3.69 -11.56 3.80
N PHE A 73 3.02 -11.09 2.74
CA PHE A 73 3.14 -11.63 1.39
C PHE A 73 4.58 -11.51 0.87
N TYR A 74 5.18 -10.32 0.86
CA TYR A 74 6.55 -10.14 0.36
C TYR A 74 7.59 -10.90 1.19
N ALA A 75 7.42 -10.92 2.52
CA ALA A 75 8.27 -11.74 3.37
C ALA A 75 8.18 -13.23 2.99
N ALA A 76 6.99 -13.71 2.59
CA ALA A 76 6.79 -15.07 2.12
C ALA A 76 7.34 -15.30 0.70
N VAL A 77 7.22 -14.33 -0.21
CA VAL A 77 7.84 -14.37 -1.55
C VAL A 77 9.34 -14.56 -1.43
N VAL A 78 10.03 -13.75 -0.63
CA VAL A 78 11.49 -13.83 -0.44
C VAL A 78 11.89 -15.20 0.12
N ARG A 79 11.13 -15.74 1.08
CA ARG A 79 11.39 -17.08 1.65
C ARG A 79 11.11 -18.23 0.67
N SER A 80 10.20 -18.03 -0.28
CA SER A 80 9.78 -19.08 -1.20
C SER A 80 10.88 -19.52 -2.18
N GLY A 81 11.85 -18.62 -2.45
CA GLY A 81 12.90 -18.85 -3.45
C GLY A 81 12.39 -18.95 -4.89
N LYS A 82 11.16 -18.50 -5.17
CA LYS A 82 10.51 -18.61 -6.49
C LYS A 82 10.84 -17.46 -7.44
N ILE A 83 11.31 -16.33 -6.91
CA ILE A 83 11.93 -15.26 -7.68
C ILE A 83 13.43 -15.53 -7.68
N THR A 84 13.95 -16.01 -8.81
CA THR A 84 15.35 -16.44 -8.96
C THR A 84 16.22 -15.43 -9.69
N ASP A 85 15.60 -14.52 -10.45
CA ASP A 85 16.32 -13.42 -11.07
C ASP A 85 16.86 -12.48 -9.97
N PRO A 86 18.16 -12.15 -9.96
CA PRO A 86 18.74 -11.34 -8.89
C PRO A 86 18.17 -9.93 -8.79
N GLU A 87 17.87 -9.28 -9.92
CA GLU A 87 17.36 -7.91 -9.96
C GLU A 87 15.91 -7.88 -9.46
N GLU A 88 15.07 -8.83 -9.90
CA GLU A 88 13.71 -8.98 -9.38
C GLU A 88 13.70 -9.30 -7.88
N LEU A 89 14.61 -10.17 -7.43
CA LEU A 89 14.70 -10.54 -6.02
C LEU A 89 15.14 -9.35 -5.16
N GLU A 90 16.05 -8.51 -5.64
CA GLU A 90 16.41 -7.26 -4.97
C GLU A 90 15.21 -6.32 -4.89
N TYR A 91 14.49 -6.14 -5.99
CA TYR A 91 13.30 -5.30 -6.05
C TYR A 91 12.19 -5.77 -5.08
N VAL A 92 11.88 -7.06 -5.07
CA VAL A 92 10.87 -7.67 -4.19
C VAL A 92 11.29 -7.61 -2.72
N ARG A 93 12.59 -7.66 -2.41
CA ARG A 93 13.08 -7.42 -1.04
C ARG A 93 12.88 -5.98 -0.61
N ALA A 94 13.11 -5.02 -1.51
CA ALA A 94 12.88 -3.60 -1.22
C ALA A 94 11.40 -3.33 -0.92
N LEU A 95 10.48 -3.88 -1.73
CA LEU A 95 9.03 -3.85 -1.47
C LEU A 95 8.70 -4.36 -0.07
N GLY A 96 9.17 -5.57 0.29
CA GLY A 96 8.92 -6.11 1.62
C GLY A 96 9.46 -5.25 2.77
N VAL A 97 10.52 -4.48 2.56
CA VAL A 97 11.03 -3.49 3.54
C VAL A 97 10.12 -2.27 3.61
N HIS A 98 9.63 -1.77 2.47
CA HIS A 98 8.70 -0.64 2.43
C HIS A 98 7.39 -0.99 3.13
N GLU A 99 6.79 -2.15 2.87
CA GLU A 99 5.53 -2.55 3.54
C GLU A 99 5.70 -2.72 5.04
N ALA A 100 6.83 -3.30 5.47
CA ALA A 100 7.14 -3.35 6.90
C ALA A 100 7.28 -1.94 7.51
N THR A 101 7.80 -0.98 6.74
CA THR A 101 7.93 0.42 7.14
C THR A 101 6.56 1.10 7.20
N HIS A 102 5.66 0.85 6.25
CA HIS A 102 4.28 1.34 6.29
C HIS A 102 3.53 0.83 7.52
N VAL A 103 3.65 -0.47 7.83
CA VAL A 103 3.11 -1.06 9.06
C VAL A 103 3.63 -0.34 10.30
N THR A 104 4.95 -0.15 10.43
CA THR A 104 5.53 0.57 11.57
C THR A 104 5.01 2.00 11.64
N PHE A 105 5.03 2.73 10.52
CA PHE A 105 4.58 4.10 10.44
C PHE A 105 3.10 4.26 10.82
N LEU A 106 2.20 3.43 10.29
CA LEU A 106 0.79 3.47 10.66
C LEU A 106 0.55 3.12 12.13
N ARG A 107 1.32 2.17 12.70
CA ARG A 107 1.26 1.88 14.14
C ARG A 107 1.70 3.07 14.99
N GLU A 108 2.69 3.84 14.54
CA GLU A 108 3.12 5.07 15.21
C GLU A 108 2.09 6.19 15.08
N VAL A 109 1.52 6.39 13.89
CA VAL A 109 0.46 7.39 13.64
C VAL A 109 -0.80 7.09 14.44
N LEU A 110 -1.20 5.81 14.53
CA LEU A 110 -2.36 5.37 15.30
C LEU A 110 -2.11 5.36 16.81
N ALA A 111 -0.87 5.10 17.24
CA ALA A 111 -0.46 5.02 18.65
C ALA A 111 -1.40 4.14 19.49
N GLU A 112 -2.05 4.69 20.53
CA GLU A 112 -3.01 3.97 21.38
C GLU A 112 -4.30 3.56 20.65
N ASN A 113 -4.57 4.10 19.47
CA ASN A 113 -5.77 3.83 18.66
C ASN A 113 -5.62 2.59 17.75
N VAL A 114 -4.53 1.84 17.87
CA VAL A 114 -4.37 0.55 17.20
C VAL A 114 -5.34 -0.49 17.80
N THR A 115 -6.21 -1.04 16.95
CA THR A 115 -7.33 -1.91 17.37
C THR A 115 -7.01 -3.42 17.33
N PHE A 116 -5.93 -3.80 16.63
CA PHE A 116 -5.47 -5.19 16.53
C PHE A 116 -3.93 -5.29 16.49
N ARG A 117 -3.42 -6.48 16.83
CA ARG A 117 -2.00 -6.82 16.73
C ARG A 117 -1.77 -7.78 15.58
N THR A 118 -0.55 -7.84 15.01
CA THR A 118 -0.19 -8.83 13.98
C THR A 118 -0.56 -10.27 14.36
N ARG A 119 -0.40 -10.64 15.64
CA ARG A 119 -0.78 -11.97 16.16
C ARG A 119 -2.29 -12.29 16.08
N ASP A 120 -3.13 -11.28 15.89
CA ASP A 120 -4.57 -11.42 15.74
C ASP A 120 -4.96 -11.72 14.29
N ILE A 121 -4.04 -11.52 13.32
CA ILE A 121 -4.22 -11.94 11.93
C ILE A 121 -3.92 -13.44 11.83
N SER A 122 -4.93 -14.20 11.44
CA SER A 122 -4.84 -15.62 11.13
C SER A 122 -4.60 -15.80 9.64
N PHE A 123 -3.34 -15.78 9.23
CA PHE A 123 -2.96 -16.07 7.84
C PHE A 123 -3.40 -17.47 7.43
N ASN A 124 -3.84 -17.60 6.18
CA ASN A 124 -4.21 -18.87 5.56
C ASN A 124 -2.99 -19.43 4.79
N PRO A 125 -2.31 -20.47 5.30
CA PRO A 125 -1.13 -21.02 4.63
C PRO A 125 -1.44 -21.61 3.25
N SER A 126 -2.64 -22.14 3.05
CA SER A 126 -3.04 -22.74 1.78
C SER A 126 -3.24 -21.70 0.69
N GLY A 127 -3.93 -20.59 1.01
CA GLY A 127 -4.09 -19.46 0.10
C GLY A 127 -2.75 -18.82 -0.21
N LEU A 128 -1.92 -18.55 0.81
CA LEU A 128 -0.58 -18.02 0.63
C LEU A 128 0.28 -18.93 -0.28
N SER A 129 0.26 -20.25 -0.07
CA SER A 129 0.99 -21.19 -0.93
C SER A 129 0.52 -21.15 -2.39
N ALA A 130 -0.78 -20.98 -2.63
CA ALA A 130 -1.33 -20.87 -3.98
C ALA A 130 -0.83 -19.61 -4.72
N LEU A 131 -0.70 -18.49 -4.01
CA LEU A 131 -0.17 -17.23 -4.55
C LEU A 131 1.34 -17.29 -4.82
N LEU A 132 2.06 -18.17 -4.12
CA LEU A 132 3.51 -18.35 -4.25
C LEU A 132 3.93 -19.47 -5.21
N ARG A 133 3.03 -19.95 -6.07
CA ARG A 133 3.27 -21.13 -6.92
C ARG A 133 4.47 -20.97 -7.86
N ASN A 134 4.58 -19.81 -8.51
CA ASN A 134 5.65 -19.49 -9.47
C ASN A 134 5.80 -17.97 -9.61
N ARG A 135 6.88 -17.54 -10.29
CA ARG A 135 7.20 -16.13 -10.54
C ARG A 135 6.01 -15.33 -11.07
N ASP A 136 5.36 -15.79 -12.13
CA ASP A 136 4.27 -15.02 -12.75
C ASP A 136 3.07 -14.90 -11.83
N THR A 137 2.72 -15.96 -11.09
CA THR A 137 1.64 -15.90 -10.09
C THR A 137 1.99 -14.89 -8.99
N ILE A 138 3.25 -14.87 -8.54
CA ILE A 138 3.74 -13.93 -7.52
C ILE A 138 3.63 -12.49 -8.02
N LEU A 139 4.20 -12.17 -9.18
CA LEU A 139 4.22 -10.80 -9.69
C LEU A 139 2.82 -10.30 -10.06
N ASN A 140 1.93 -11.17 -10.56
CA ASN A 140 0.52 -10.80 -10.76
C ASN A 140 -0.20 -10.54 -9.44
N THR A 141 0.08 -11.34 -8.42
CA THR A 141 -0.48 -11.13 -7.07
C THR A 141 0.03 -9.83 -6.47
N ALA A 142 1.33 -9.54 -6.63
CA ALA A 142 1.92 -8.27 -6.22
C ALA A 142 1.20 -7.09 -6.88
N VAL A 143 1.07 -7.06 -8.22
CA VAL A 143 0.28 -6.00 -8.89
C VAL A 143 -1.14 -5.87 -8.32
N ALA A 144 -1.82 -6.99 -8.05
CA ALA A 144 -3.17 -6.96 -7.49
C ALA A 144 -3.21 -6.38 -6.07
N LEU A 145 -2.24 -6.70 -5.23
CA LEU A 145 -2.13 -6.17 -3.87
C LEU A 145 -1.83 -4.66 -3.89
N GLU A 146 -0.79 -4.24 -4.60
CA GLU A 146 -0.39 -2.83 -4.66
C GLU A 146 -1.51 -1.93 -5.21
N ASP A 147 -2.19 -2.37 -6.28
CA ASP A 147 -3.37 -1.65 -6.81
C ASP A 147 -4.50 -1.59 -5.78
N THR A 148 -4.71 -2.66 -5.03
CA THR A 148 -5.72 -2.68 -3.95
C THR A 148 -5.37 -1.67 -2.87
N GLY A 149 -4.09 -1.55 -2.51
CA GLY A 149 -3.58 -0.50 -1.62
C GLY A 149 -3.89 0.89 -2.16
N VAL A 150 -3.53 1.18 -3.41
CA VAL A 150 -3.80 2.46 -4.08
C VAL A 150 -5.30 2.80 -4.06
N HIS A 151 -6.15 1.87 -4.48
CA HIS A 151 -7.59 2.09 -4.54
C HIS A 151 -8.20 2.28 -3.15
N ALA A 152 -7.69 1.57 -2.13
CA ALA A 152 -8.14 1.72 -0.75
C ALA A 152 -7.81 3.11 -0.20
N TYR A 153 -6.58 3.57 -0.36
CA TYR A 153 -6.17 4.90 0.10
C TYR A 153 -6.90 6.01 -0.65
N ASN A 154 -7.01 5.92 -1.99
CA ASN A 154 -7.72 6.91 -2.79
C ASN A 154 -9.22 6.94 -2.46
N GLY A 155 -9.84 5.77 -2.29
CA GLY A 155 -11.27 5.66 -1.99
C GLY A 155 -11.64 6.12 -0.58
N ALA A 156 -10.78 5.86 0.41
CA ALA A 156 -11.01 6.27 1.79
C ALA A 156 -10.55 7.70 2.10
N GLY A 157 -9.61 8.23 1.32
CA GLY A 157 -9.01 9.57 1.50
C GLY A 157 -10.04 10.69 1.67
N PRO A 158 -11.10 10.79 0.84
CA PRO A 158 -12.15 11.81 0.99
C PRO A 158 -12.93 11.76 2.31
N SER A 159 -12.96 10.60 2.98
CA SER A 159 -13.67 10.40 4.23
C SER A 159 -12.82 10.75 5.46
N LEU A 160 -11.52 10.97 5.29
CA LEU A 160 -10.62 11.33 6.38
C LEU A 160 -10.78 12.81 6.76
N THR A 161 -10.89 13.10 8.06
CA THR A 161 -11.04 14.46 8.57
C THR A 161 -9.84 14.97 9.37
N ASN A 162 -9.07 14.06 9.97
CA ASN A 162 -7.88 14.35 10.75
C ASN A 162 -6.70 14.67 9.82
N PRO A 163 -6.13 15.90 9.86
CA PRO A 163 -5.03 16.29 8.99
C PRO A 163 -3.78 15.40 9.10
N THR A 164 -3.49 14.86 10.27
CA THR A 164 -2.38 13.93 10.48
C THR A 164 -2.61 12.63 9.72
N PHE A 165 -3.85 12.13 9.73
CA PHE A 165 -4.19 10.88 9.05
C PHE A 165 -4.29 11.06 7.54
N ILE A 166 -4.79 12.20 7.07
CA ILE A 166 -4.75 12.57 5.65
C ILE A 166 -3.30 12.63 5.16
N LEU A 167 -2.40 13.27 5.91
CA LEU A 167 -0.99 13.33 5.55
C LEU A 167 -0.33 11.95 5.54
N ALA A 168 -0.64 11.11 6.53
CA ALA A 168 -0.14 9.75 6.60
C ALA A 168 -0.60 8.92 5.39
N ALA A 169 -1.91 8.86 5.13
CA ALA A 169 -2.48 8.16 3.98
C ALA A 169 -1.92 8.67 2.64
N GLY A 170 -1.86 9.99 2.46
CA GLY A 170 -1.33 10.62 1.25
C GLY A 170 0.17 10.33 1.02
N SER A 171 0.94 10.12 2.09
CA SER A 171 2.35 9.75 1.97
C SER A 171 2.54 8.31 1.49
N ILE A 172 1.69 7.38 1.95
CA ILE A 172 1.75 5.96 1.62
C ILE A 172 1.26 5.70 0.20
N VAL A 173 0.10 6.23 -0.18
CA VAL A 173 -0.49 5.97 -1.52
C VAL A 173 0.44 6.31 -2.68
N SER A 174 1.30 7.32 -2.52
CA SER A 174 2.31 7.69 -3.53
C SER A 174 3.45 6.65 -3.66
N VAL A 175 3.72 5.90 -2.59
CA VAL A 175 4.67 4.78 -2.57
C VAL A 175 4.02 3.55 -3.19
N GLU A 176 2.79 3.20 -2.79
CA GLU A 176 1.99 2.11 -3.37
C GLU A 176 1.89 2.22 -4.90
N ALA A 177 1.59 3.41 -5.42
CA ALA A 177 1.51 3.62 -6.87
C ALA A 177 2.86 3.35 -7.59
N ARG A 178 3.98 3.66 -6.93
CA ARG A 178 5.32 3.36 -7.47
C ARG A 178 5.65 1.88 -7.40
N HIS A 179 5.24 1.20 -6.34
CA HIS A 179 5.34 -0.24 -6.23
C HIS A 179 4.58 -0.94 -7.35
N ALA A 180 3.30 -0.60 -7.51
CA ALA A 180 2.43 -1.11 -8.55
C ALA A 180 3.04 -0.93 -9.95
N ALA A 181 3.56 0.28 -10.24
CA ALA A 181 4.24 0.58 -11.51
C ALA A 181 5.51 -0.26 -11.70
N GLY A 182 6.35 -0.40 -10.68
CA GLY A 182 7.59 -1.16 -10.81
C GLY A 182 7.37 -2.66 -10.95
N VAL A 183 6.39 -3.25 -10.24
CA VAL A 183 6.03 -4.66 -10.45
C VAL A 183 5.49 -4.90 -11.85
N ARG A 184 4.66 -3.98 -12.38
CA ARG A 184 4.23 -4.02 -13.80
C ARG A 184 5.42 -3.97 -14.75
N ALA A 185 6.45 -3.18 -14.46
CA ALA A 185 7.66 -3.13 -15.28
C ALA A 185 8.42 -4.48 -15.29
N LEU A 186 8.48 -5.20 -14.16
CA LEU A 186 9.06 -6.56 -14.11
C LEU A 186 8.26 -7.57 -14.97
N LEU A 187 6.96 -7.33 -15.15
CA LEU A 187 6.08 -8.10 -16.04
C LEU A 187 6.09 -7.58 -17.49
N ARG A 188 6.85 -6.52 -17.80
CA ARG A 188 6.84 -5.81 -19.09
C ARG A 188 5.44 -5.32 -19.49
N ARG A 189 4.63 -4.93 -18.51
CA ARG A 189 3.31 -4.33 -18.71
C ARG A 189 3.41 -2.80 -18.79
N PRO A 190 2.46 -2.14 -19.47
CA PRO A 190 2.33 -0.69 -19.40
C PRO A 190 2.22 -0.22 -17.94
N VAL A 191 2.88 0.89 -17.61
CA VAL A 191 2.88 1.49 -16.26
C VAL A 191 2.14 2.82 -16.20
N THR A 192 1.72 3.33 -17.36
CA THR A 192 1.00 4.60 -17.53
C THR A 192 -0.45 4.42 -17.92
N GLU A 193 -0.83 3.19 -18.27
CA GLU A 193 -2.20 2.86 -18.62
C GLU A 193 -2.87 2.24 -17.40
N PRO A 194 -4.12 2.63 -17.08
CA PRO A 194 -4.98 1.85 -16.20
C PRO A 194 -5.03 0.41 -16.71
N ASP A 195 -5.12 -0.56 -15.80
CA ASP A 195 -5.27 -1.95 -16.21
C ASP A 195 -6.59 -2.11 -16.98
N SER A 196 -6.52 -2.39 -18.28
CA SER A 196 -7.70 -2.45 -19.15
C SER A 196 -8.65 -3.58 -18.77
N ASP A 197 -8.15 -4.62 -18.10
CA ASP A 197 -8.96 -5.72 -17.56
C ASP A 197 -9.72 -5.28 -16.30
N ARG A 198 -9.43 -4.06 -15.81
CA ARG A 198 -9.97 -3.48 -14.58
C ARG A 198 -10.66 -2.14 -14.79
N ALA A 199 -10.65 -1.59 -16.01
CA ALA A 199 -11.43 -0.41 -16.38
C ALA A 199 -12.90 -0.66 -16.01
N VAL A 200 -13.27 -0.22 -14.82
CA VAL A 200 -14.62 -0.29 -14.30
C VAL A 200 -15.47 0.53 -15.26
N SER A 201 -16.50 -0.07 -15.85
CA SER A 201 -17.41 0.72 -16.69
C SER A 201 -17.98 1.85 -15.83
N ASP A 202 -18.23 3.04 -16.41
CA ASP A 202 -18.77 4.20 -15.67
C ASP A 202 -19.99 3.85 -14.79
N ALA A 203 -20.71 2.77 -15.10
CA ALA A 203 -21.85 2.25 -14.37
C ALA A 203 -21.53 1.63 -12.99
N GLU A 204 -20.30 1.18 -12.74
CA GLU A 204 -19.88 0.55 -11.48
C GLU A 204 -18.93 1.44 -10.66
N LEU A 205 -18.47 2.57 -11.22
CA LEU A 205 -17.82 3.63 -10.45
C LEU A 205 -18.83 4.21 -9.46
N VAL A 206 -18.48 4.22 -8.17
CA VAL A 206 -19.31 4.88 -7.15
C VAL A 206 -19.34 6.37 -7.47
N ALA A 207 -20.48 6.86 -7.98
CA ALA A 207 -20.63 8.22 -8.47
C ALA A 207 -20.35 9.28 -7.39
N GLU A 208 -20.56 8.93 -6.11
CA GLU A 208 -20.24 9.79 -4.96
C GLU A 208 -18.73 9.94 -4.73
N LEU A 209 -17.94 8.90 -4.99
CA LEU A 209 -16.47 8.94 -4.92
C LEU A 209 -15.85 9.55 -6.19
N ASN A 210 -16.61 9.58 -7.30
CA ASN A 210 -16.16 10.07 -8.60
C ASN A 210 -17.00 11.26 -9.10
N PRO A 211 -17.12 12.37 -8.33
CA PRO A 211 -18.11 13.42 -8.57
C PRO A 211 -17.90 14.23 -9.85
N PHE A 212 -16.72 14.17 -10.47
CA PHE A 212 -16.41 14.83 -11.73
C PHE A 212 -16.47 13.86 -12.92
N LYS A 213 -17.67 13.45 -13.36
CA LYS A 213 -17.86 12.64 -14.59
C LYS A 213 -16.83 11.50 -14.76
N GLY A 214 -16.54 10.72 -13.73
CA GLY A 214 -15.57 9.62 -13.83
C GLY A 214 -14.10 10.05 -13.99
N ARG A 215 -13.73 11.30 -13.69
CA ARG A 215 -12.35 11.79 -13.74
C ARG A 215 -11.63 11.60 -12.41
N ALA A 216 -11.38 10.35 -12.06
CA ALA A 216 -10.26 10.02 -11.18
C ALA A 216 -9.08 9.63 -12.08
N TYR A 217 -7.87 10.09 -11.74
CA TYR A 217 -6.67 9.68 -12.49
C TYR A 217 -6.24 8.25 -12.15
N ASP A 218 -6.86 7.66 -11.13
CA ASP A 218 -6.73 6.29 -10.66
C ASP A 218 -8.03 5.84 -10.00
N GLU A 219 -8.29 4.55 -9.84
CA GLU A 219 -9.60 4.07 -9.35
C GLU A 219 -9.77 4.24 -7.82
N LEU A 220 -11.01 4.49 -7.40
CA LEU A 220 -11.38 4.68 -5.99
C LEU A 220 -12.36 3.59 -5.59
N TYR A 221 -11.95 2.71 -4.67
CA TYR A 221 -12.79 1.60 -4.23
C TYR A 221 -13.35 1.83 -2.84
N THR A 222 -14.59 1.40 -2.64
CA THR A 222 -15.21 1.36 -1.32
C THR A 222 -14.53 0.29 -0.45
N PRO A 223 -14.56 0.40 0.89
CA PRO A 223 -14.04 -0.64 1.77
C PRO A 223 -14.62 -2.04 1.50
N LYS A 224 -15.89 -2.10 1.06
CA LYS A 224 -16.56 -3.34 0.66
C LYS A 224 -15.92 -4.00 -0.56
N GLN A 225 -15.59 -3.22 -1.59
CA GLN A 225 -14.88 -3.72 -2.79
C GLN A 225 -13.48 -4.21 -2.42
N ILE A 226 -12.76 -3.45 -1.59
CA ILE A 226 -11.43 -3.85 -1.09
C ILE A 226 -11.51 -5.21 -0.36
N ILE A 227 -12.51 -5.43 0.49
CA ILE A 227 -12.70 -6.71 1.19
C ILE A 227 -13.02 -7.86 0.25
N GLN A 228 -13.80 -7.62 -0.81
CA GLN A 228 -14.05 -8.65 -1.82
C GLN A 228 -12.75 -9.08 -2.51
N ILE A 229 -11.89 -8.12 -2.84
CA ILE A 229 -10.58 -8.40 -3.44
C ILE A 229 -9.68 -9.16 -2.46
N VAL A 230 -9.50 -8.65 -1.24
CA VAL A 230 -8.70 -9.31 -0.19
C VAL A 230 -9.24 -10.72 0.11
N GLY A 231 -10.57 -10.88 0.15
CA GLY A 231 -11.23 -12.17 0.34
C GLY A 231 -10.94 -13.15 -0.81
N SER A 232 -10.89 -12.67 -2.05
CA SER A 232 -10.58 -13.50 -3.22
C SER A 232 -9.14 -14.03 -3.22
N LEU A 233 -8.20 -13.29 -2.62
CA LEU A 233 -6.80 -13.71 -2.46
C LEU A 233 -6.65 -14.83 -1.41
N ASN A 234 -7.64 -14.99 -0.53
CA ASN A 234 -7.66 -16.02 0.50
C ASN A 234 -6.40 -16.02 1.40
N LEU A 235 -5.86 -14.83 1.70
CA LEU A 235 -4.64 -14.64 2.49
C LEU A 235 -4.85 -14.82 4.00
N ILE A 236 -6.05 -14.58 4.50
CA ILE A 236 -6.39 -14.67 5.92
C ILE A 236 -7.70 -15.43 6.13
N ASN A 237 -7.86 -16.02 7.32
CA ASN A 237 -9.07 -16.69 7.76
C ASN A 237 -10.00 -15.75 8.55
N ASN A 238 -9.52 -14.58 8.96
CA ASN A 238 -10.30 -13.64 9.78
C ASN A 238 -11.52 -13.15 9.01
N PRO A 239 -12.72 -13.22 9.60
CA PRO A 239 -13.83 -12.41 9.15
C PRO A 239 -13.48 -10.93 9.34
N ILE A 240 -13.80 -10.09 8.34
CA ILE A 240 -13.71 -8.63 8.42
C ILE A 240 -15.13 -8.08 8.51
N ASN A 241 -15.41 -7.21 9.48
CA ASN A 241 -16.72 -6.61 9.70
C ASN A 241 -16.61 -5.17 10.24
N GLY A 242 -17.76 -4.58 10.57
CA GLY A 242 -17.86 -3.23 11.14
C GLY A 242 -18.59 -2.26 10.22
N ALA A 243 -18.83 -1.05 10.73
CA ALA A 243 -19.60 -0.03 10.00
C ALA A 243 -18.85 0.50 8.77
N LEU A 244 -17.52 0.49 8.77
CA LEU A 244 -16.72 0.94 7.62
C LEU A 244 -16.95 0.10 6.37
N VAL A 245 -17.28 -1.18 6.57
CA VAL A 245 -17.21 -2.23 5.56
C VAL A 245 -18.57 -2.85 5.23
N ALA A 246 -19.64 -2.31 5.82
CA ALA A 246 -21.02 -2.74 5.63
C ALA A 246 -21.57 -2.32 4.26
#